data_AF-A0A0L0UKE3-F1
#
_entry.id   AF-A0A0L0UKE3-F1
#
_cell.length_a   1.000
_cell.length_b   1.000
_cell.length_c   1.000
_cell.angle_alpha   90.00
_cell.angle_beta   90.00
_cell.angle_gamma   90.00
#
_symmetry.space_group_name_H-M   'P 1'
#
loop_
_entity.id
_entity.type
_entity.pdbx_description
1 polymer ?
#
loop_
_entity_poly.entity_id
_entity_poly.type
_entity_poly.pdbx_seq_one_letter_code
_entity_poly.pdbx_strand_id
1 'polypeptide(L)'
;MPPKRTQRATVETTSAASTQANSATSRTPAIPWDSDGDGVDTSISVLLDWLTTGTNFKRYRGNTSGTTKVTMIQEVLDEMAAVGITHRNVKGVQTKIAELQGSYGKACDILRKTGSGVTDEDIRNGTSNLR
;
A
#
# COMPACT_ATOMS: atom_id res chain seq x y z
N MET A 1 40.12 -47.35 60.09
CA MET A 1 40.74 -47.03 58.78
C MET A 1 39.97 -47.81 57.71
N PRO A 2 39.72 -47.33 56.47
CA PRO A 2 39.98 -46.05 55.79
C PRO A 2 38.68 -45.25 55.48
N PRO A 3 38.77 -44.06 54.83
CA PRO A 3 37.73 -43.01 54.86
C PRO A 3 36.76 -43.00 53.66
N LYS A 4 35.54 -42.49 53.89
CA LYS A 4 34.55 -42.17 52.84
C LYS A 4 34.91 -40.85 52.15
N ARG A 5 35.14 -40.95 50.84
CA ARG A 5 35.55 -39.89 49.91
C ARG A 5 34.38 -38.94 49.59
N THR A 6 34.59 -37.66 49.89
CA THR A 6 33.82 -36.50 49.41
C THR A 6 33.85 -36.43 47.88
N GLN A 7 32.69 -36.20 47.25
CA GLN A 7 32.62 -35.64 45.89
C GLN A 7 31.89 -34.31 45.92
N ARG A 8 32.59 -33.30 45.40
CA ARG A 8 32.23 -31.89 45.28
C ARG A 8 31.36 -31.75 44.02
N ALA A 9 30.16 -31.19 44.17
CA ALA A 9 29.30 -30.86 43.04
C ALA A 9 29.88 -29.64 42.29
N THR A 10 30.02 -29.80 40.98
CA THR A 10 30.43 -28.76 40.03
C THR A 10 29.30 -27.75 39.86
N VAL A 11 29.61 -26.47 40.06
CA VAL A 11 28.75 -25.33 39.73
C VAL A 11 28.95 -24.99 38.25
N GLU A 12 27.93 -25.23 37.43
CA GLU A 12 27.85 -24.73 36.05
C GLU A 12 27.08 -23.40 36.07
N THR A 13 27.83 -22.31 35.86
CA THR A 13 27.30 -20.96 35.70
C THR A 13 26.73 -20.82 34.30
N THR A 14 25.42 -20.99 34.16
CA THR A 14 24.70 -20.64 32.92
C THR A 14 24.53 -19.13 32.85
N SER A 15 25.32 -18.48 32.00
CA SER A 15 25.18 -17.06 31.67
C SER A 15 23.82 -16.78 31.02
N ALA A 16 22.91 -16.16 31.77
CA ALA A 16 21.67 -15.63 31.22
C ALA A 16 21.95 -14.26 30.56
N ALA A 17 22.05 -14.25 29.24
CA ALA A 17 22.02 -13.03 28.44
C ALA A 17 20.57 -12.53 28.36
N SER A 18 20.26 -11.49 29.14
CA SER A 18 18.98 -10.78 29.10
C SER A 18 18.83 -10.08 27.74
N THR A 19 18.15 -10.73 26.80
CA THR A 19 17.74 -10.08 25.55
C THR A 19 16.52 -9.22 25.84
N GLN A 20 16.76 -7.91 25.91
CA GLN A 20 15.73 -6.89 26.04
C GLN A 20 14.82 -6.97 24.81
N ALA A 21 13.57 -7.38 25.01
CA ALA A 21 12.57 -7.44 23.96
C ALA A 21 12.22 -6.02 23.51
N ASN A 22 12.80 -5.58 22.40
CA ASN A 22 12.28 -4.45 21.66
C ASN A 22 10.91 -4.87 21.11
N SER A 23 9.84 -4.33 21.68
CA SER A 23 8.48 -4.42 21.16
C SER A 23 8.43 -3.69 19.82
N ALA A 24 8.85 -4.36 18.75
CA ALA A 24 8.55 -3.94 17.39
C ALA A 24 7.03 -4.00 17.25
N THR A 25 6.38 -2.84 17.21
CA THR A 25 4.97 -2.74 16.85
C THR A 25 4.82 -3.39 15.48
N SER A 26 4.20 -4.57 15.43
CA SER A 26 3.87 -5.24 14.19
C SER A 26 2.92 -4.32 13.42
N ARG A 27 3.44 -3.60 12.43
CA ARG A 27 2.58 -2.88 11.48
C ARG A 27 1.78 -3.94 10.74
N THR A 28 0.47 -3.96 10.95
CA THR A 28 -0.46 -4.73 10.13
C THR A 28 -0.13 -4.44 8.67
N PRO A 29 0.10 -5.47 7.83
CA PRO A 29 0.39 -5.26 6.42
C PRO A 29 -0.74 -4.43 5.80
N ALA A 30 -0.38 -3.43 4.99
CA ALA A 30 -1.35 -2.60 4.31
C ALA A 30 -2.17 -3.49 3.37
N ILE A 31 -3.48 -3.52 3.56
CA ILE A 31 -4.40 -4.33 2.75
C ILE A 31 -4.40 -3.74 1.31
N PRO A 32 -4.02 -4.53 0.28
CA PRO A 32 -4.01 -4.08 -1.12
C PRO A 32 -5.40 -3.58 -1.56
N TRP A 33 -5.47 -2.58 -2.43
CA TRP A 33 -6.76 -1.99 -2.86
C TRP A 33 -7.48 -2.80 -3.94
N ASP A 34 -6.76 -3.72 -4.55
CA ASP A 34 -7.15 -4.57 -5.69
C ASP A 34 -7.40 -6.02 -5.26
N SER A 35 -7.38 -6.32 -3.95
CA SER A 35 -7.54 -7.68 -3.43
C SER A 35 -8.19 -7.74 -2.05
N ASP A 36 -8.92 -6.69 -1.66
CA ASP A 36 -9.51 -6.55 -0.32
C ASP A 36 -11.01 -6.81 -0.22
N GLY A 37 -11.59 -7.32 -1.30
CA GLY A 37 -12.97 -7.80 -1.37
C GLY A 37 -13.03 -9.21 -1.96
N ASP A 38 -14.14 -9.54 -2.61
CA ASP A 38 -14.43 -10.88 -3.13
C ASP A 38 -13.76 -11.18 -4.49
N GLY A 39 -12.96 -10.25 -5.00
CA GLY A 39 -12.26 -10.33 -6.29
C GLY A 39 -13.01 -9.65 -7.44
N VAL A 40 -14.31 -9.36 -7.28
CA VAL A 40 -15.09 -8.51 -8.20
C VAL A 40 -15.24 -7.12 -7.59
N ASP A 41 -15.75 -7.06 -6.36
CA ASP A 41 -15.97 -5.84 -5.60
C ASP A 41 -14.76 -5.56 -4.70
N THR A 42 -13.73 -4.96 -5.29
CA THR A 42 -12.52 -4.48 -4.60
C THR A 42 -12.61 -2.99 -4.32
N SER A 43 -11.86 -2.46 -3.34
CA SER A 43 -11.85 -1.02 -3.07
C SER A 43 -11.48 -0.20 -4.30
N ILE A 44 -10.56 -0.69 -5.14
CA ILE A 44 -10.17 0.01 -6.36
C ILE A 44 -11.32 0.02 -7.39
N SER A 45 -12.04 -1.09 -7.55
CA SER A 45 -13.17 -1.17 -8.48
C SER A 45 -14.32 -0.25 -8.06
N VAL A 46 -14.72 -0.27 -6.78
CA VAL A 46 -15.77 0.60 -6.24
C VAL A 46 -15.38 2.07 -6.35
N LEU A 47 -14.12 2.41 -6.05
CA LEU A 47 -13.63 3.78 -6.20
C LEU A 47 -13.68 4.25 -7.66
N LEU A 48 -13.25 3.40 -8.59
CA LEU A 48 -13.26 3.73 -10.02
C LEU A 48 -14.69 3.87 -10.54
N ASP A 49 -15.58 2.94 -10.18
CA ASP A 49 -17.00 2.99 -10.55
C ASP A 49 -17.68 4.26 -10.04
N TRP A 50 -17.47 4.61 -8.77
CA TRP A 50 -17.98 5.85 -8.21
C TRP A 50 -17.44 7.07 -8.95
N LEU A 51 -16.14 7.10 -9.27
CA LEU A 51 -15.51 8.21 -10.01
C LEU A 51 -16.07 8.35 -11.43
N THR A 52 -16.32 7.23 -12.11
CA THR A 52 -16.84 7.22 -13.50
C THR A 52 -18.36 7.39 -13.56
N THR A 53 -19.06 7.26 -12.45
CA THR A 53 -20.52 7.42 -12.38
C THR A 53 -20.94 8.89 -12.48
N GLY A 54 -21.74 9.18 -13.51
CA GLY A 54 -22.40 10.47 -13.69
C GLY A 54 -21.41 11.66 -13.72
N THR A 55 -21.52 12.53 -12.72
CA THR A 55 -20.67 13.75 -12.61
C THR A 55 -19.73 13.72 -11.41
N ASN A 56 -19.56 12.56 -10.76
CA ASN A 56 -18.85 12.43 -9.49
C ASN A 56 -17.40 12.90 -9.54
N PHE A 57 -16.60 12.47 -10.53
CA PHE A 57 -15.25 12.98 -10.67
C PHE A 57 -15.21 14.49 -10.94
N LYS A 58 -16.15 15.01 -11.72
CA LYS A 58 -16.23 16.45 -12.04
C LYS A 58 -16.59 17.26 -10.78
N ARG A 59 -17.51 16.76 -9.95
CA ARG A 59 -17.85 17.30 -8.63
C ARG A 59 -16.65 17.25 -7.69
N TYR A 60 -15.91 16.13 -7.65
CA TYR A 60 -14.73 15.94 -6.80
C TYR A 60 -13.57 16.86 -7.18
N ARG A 61 -13.40 17.13 -8.48
CA ARG A 61 -12.35 18.01 -8.99
C ARG A 61 -12.73 19.50 -8.91
N GLY A 62 -14.01 19.82 -9.01
CA GLY A 62 -14.53 21.18 -8.94
C GLY A 62 -14.61 21.73 -7.51
N ASN A 63 -14.61 23.05 -7.37
CA ASN A 63 -14.93 23.76 -6.12
C ASN A 63 -16.39 24.26 -6.10
N THR A 64 -17.27 23.66 -6.91
CA THR A 64 -18.42 24.38 -7.47
C THR A 64 -19.72 24.20 -6.67
N SER A 65 -19.78 23.31 -5.67
CA SER A 65 -21.07 22.92 -5.07
C SER A 65 -21.20 23.18 -3.57
N GLY A 66 -20.21 23.81 -2.92
CA GLY A 66 -20.21 24.00 -1.46
C GLY A 66 -20.07 22.70 -0.64
N THR A 67 -20.10 21.54 -1.29
CA THR A 67 -19.84 20.22 -0.71
C THR A 67 -18.34 20.01 -0.53
N THR A 68 -17.92 19.61 0.67
CA THR A 68 -16.51 19.36 0.94
C THR A 68 -16.06 18.06 0.29
N LYS A 69 -14.77 17.97 -0.09
CA LYS A 69 -14.18 16.71 -0.57
C LYS A 69 -14.35 15.57 0.44
N VAL A 70 -14.39 15.88 1.73
CA VAL A 70 -14.61 14.90 2.80
C VAL A 70 -16.00 14.27 2.68
N THR A 71 -17.05 15.06 2.45
CA THR A 71 -18.41 14.55 2.23
C THR A 71 -18.47 13.61 1.02
N MET A 72 -17.79 13.98 -0.07
CA MET A 72 -17.76 13.14 -1.27
C MET A 72 -16.98 11.83 -1.06
N ILE A 73 -15.91 11.89 -0.28
CA ILE A 73 -15.18 10.68 0.12
C ILE A 73 -16.03 9.81 1.04
N GLN A 74 -16.89 10.40 1.86
CA GLN A 74 -17.83 9.63 2.68
C GLN A 74 -18.83 8.87 1.79
N GLU A 75 -19.34 9.48 0.70
CA GLU A 75 -20.17 8.75 -0.29
C GLU A 75 -19.44 7.49 -0.79
N VAL A 76 -18.15 7.59 -1.11
CA VAL A 76 -17.35 6.42 -1.54
C VAL A 76 -17.20 5.37 -0.43
N LEU A 77 -17.00 5.79 0.82
CA LEU A 77 -16.89 4.86 1.95
C LEU A 77 -18.21 4.13 2.22
N ASP A 78 -19.34 4.79 1.98
CA ASP A 78 -20.66 4.19 2.14
C ASP A 78 -20.90 3.12 1.04
N GLU A 79 -20.48 3.38 -0.20
CA GLU A 79 -20.48 2.38 -1.29
C GLU A 79 -19.56 1.18 -0.98
N MET A 80 -18.35 1.44 -0.46
CA MET A 80 -17.43 0.38 -0.02
C MET A 80 -18.04 -0.46 1.12
N ALA A 81 -18.71 0.18 2.07
CA ALA A 81 -19.38 -0.51 3.16
C ALA A 81 -20.56 -1.38 2.67
N ALA A 82 -21.29 -0.93 1.64
CA ALA A 82 -22.37 -1.69 1.03
C ALA A 82 -21.92 -3.03 0.43
N VAL A 83 -20.67 -3.12 -0.05
CA VAL A 83 -20.05 -4.36 -0.53
C VAL A 83 -19.22 -5.10 0.54
N GLY A 84 -19.27 -4.65 1.81
CA GLY A 84 -18.60 -5.30 2.94
C GLY A 84 -17.18 -4.84 3.23
N ILE A 85 -16.67 -3.82 2.52
CA ILE A 85 -15.34 -3.24 2.74
C ILE A 85 -15.43 -2.13 3.78
N THR A 86 -15.00 -2.41 5.02
CA THR A 86 -15.15 -1.48 6.16
C THR A 86 -13.85 -0.91 6.71
N HIS A 87 -12.69 -1.37 6.21
CA HIS A 87 -11.38 -1.01 6.75
C HIS A 87 -10.77 0.26 6.12
N ARG A 88 -11.44 0.85 5.11
CA ARG A 88 -10.99 2.06 4.44
C ARG A 88 -11.38 3.32 5.22
N ASN A 89 -10.65 4.41 4.99
CA ASN A 89 -10.88 5.68 5.66
C ASN A 89 -10.69 6.86 4.70
N VAL A 90 -11.15 8.04 5.12
CA VAL A 90 -11.16 9.25 4.30
C VAL A 90 -9.77 9.59 3.74
N LYS A 91 -8.74 9.53 4.59
CA LYS A 91 -7.36 9.82 4.20
C LYS A 91 -6.84 8.81 3.18
N GLY A 92 -7.19 7.54 3.35
CA GLY A 92 -6.84 6.45 2.44
C GLY A 92 -7.42 6.68 1.05
N VAL A 93 -8.73 6.98 0.97
CA VAL A 93 -9.41 7.26 -0.31
C VAL A 93 -8.83 8.51 -0.98
N GLN A 94 -8.62 9.60 -0.23
CA GLN A 94 -8.00 10.80 -0.76
C GLN A 94 -6.61 10.53 -1.35
N THR A 95 -5.78 9.78 -0.62
CA THR A 95 -4.44 9.38 -1.07
C THR A 95 -4.54 8.53 -2.32
N LYS A 96 -5.47 7.57 -2.37
CA LYS A 96 -5.63 6.69 -3.53
C LYS A 96 -6.04 7.43 -4.79
N ILE A 97 -6.95 8.41 -4.68
CA ILE A 97 -7.33 9.25 -5.82
C ILE A 97 -6.11 10.05 -6.32
N ALA A 98 -5.28 10.59 -5.43
CA ALA A 98 -4.06 11.32 -5.82
C ALA A 98 -3.03 10.40 -6.50
N GLU A 99 -2.85 9.18 -6.00
CA GLU A 99 -2.00 8.16 -6.62
C GLU A 99 -2.46 7.80 -8.03
N LEU A 100 -3.77 7.61 -8.22
CA LEU A 100 -4.37 7.32 -9.53
C LEU A 100 -4.13 8.45 -10.52
N GLN A 101 -4.36 9.70 -10.10
CA GLN A 101 -4.08 10.88 -10.91
C GLN A 101 -2.60 10.99 -11.28
N GLY A 102 -1.70 10.75 -10.32
CA GLY A 102 -0.25 10.76 -10.54
C GLY A 102 0.20 9.65 -11.50
N SER A 103 -0.37 8.45 -11.38
CA SER A 103 -0.06 7.30 -12.24
C SER A 103 -0.54 7.53 -13.67
N TYR A 104 -1.75 8.06 -13.82
CA TYR A 104 -2.29 8.47 -15.12
C TYR A 104 -1.44 9.58 -15.78
N GLY A 105 -1.03 10.58 -15.01
CA GLY A 105 -0.14 11.65 -15.48
C GLY A 105 1.19 11.10 -15.99
N LYS A 106 1.84 10.23 -15.22
CA LYS A 106 3.07 9.54 -15.64
C LYS A 106 2.88 8.71 -16.90
N ALA A 107 1.77 7.98 -17.01
CA ALA A 107 1.47 7.20 -18.21
C ALA A 107 1.28 8.11 -19.44
N CYS A 108 0.58 9.25 -19.28
CA CYS A 108 0.46 10.25 -20.33
C CYS A 108 1.82 10.85 -20.71
N ASP A 109 2.68 11.14 -19.73
CA ASP A 109 4.03 11.66 -19.98
C ASP A 109 4.90 10.64 -20.72
N ILE A 110 4.80 9.36 -20.39
CA ILE A 110 5.45 8.27 -21.12
C ILE A 110 4.96 8.28 -22.57
N LEU A 111 3.63 8.25 -22.79
CA LEU A 111 3.06 8.27 -24.15
C LEU A 111 3.51 9.50 -24.97
N ARG A 112 3.60 10.68 -24.33
CA ARG A 112 4.09 11.91 -24.97
C ARG A 112 5.58 11.86 -25.28
N LYS A 113 6.40 11.28 -24.39
CA LYS A 113 7.85 11.08 -24.61
C LYS A 113 8.13 9.99 -25.64
N THR A 114 7.28 8.98 -25.76
CA THR A 114 7.29 7.99 -26.86
C THR A 114 6.99 8.65 -28.21
N GLY A 115 6.44 9.86 -28.24
CA GLY A 115 6.34 10.72 -29.43
C GLY A 115 7.65 11.41 -29.85
N SER A 116 8.77 11.22 -29.13
CA SER A 116 10.10 11.76 -29.49
C SER A 116 11.18 10.69 -29.64
N GLY A 117 10.81 9.43 -29.87
CA GLY A 117 11.75 8.37 -30.24
C GLY A 117 12.41 7.70 -29.03
N VAL A 118 11.79 6.61 -28.58
CA VAL A 118 12.57 5.42 -28.25
C VAL A 118 12.03 4.37 -29.22
N THR A 119 12.85 4.06 -30.21
CA THR A 119 12.52 3.09 -31.24
C THR A 119 12.74 1.67 -30.69
N ASP A 120 12.10 0.66 -31.27
CA ASP A 120 12.42 -0.75 -30.98
C ASP A 120 13.90 -1.09 -31.30
N GLU A 121 14.61 -0.22 -32.03
CA GLU A 121 16.07 -0.22 -32.22
C GLU A 121 16.82 0.12 -30.92
N ASP A 122 16.34 1.07 -30.11
CA ASP A 122 16.97 1.49 -28.85
C ASP A 122 16.81 0.44 -27.74
N ILE A 123 15.74 -0.35 -27.80
CA ILE A 123 15.51 -1.49 -26.90
C ILE A 123 16.29 -2.73 -27.36
N ARG A 124 16.47 -2.94 -28.68
CA ARG A 124 17.34 -3.98 -29.24
C ARG A 124 18.83 -3.70 -29.02
N ASN A 125 19.25 -2.44 -29.02
CA ASN A 125 20.65 -2.04 -28.79
C ASN A 125 21.06 -2.04 -27.31
N GLY A 126 20.50 -2.96 -26.51
CA GLY A 126 20.97 -3.22 -25.16
C GLY A 126 22.49 -3.33 -25.11
N THR A 127 23.11 -2.55 -24.22
CA THR A 127 24.47 -2.79 -23.69
C THR A 127 25.60 -2.89 -24.73
N SER A 128 26.00 -1.79 -25.37
CA SER A 128 27.35 -1.67 -25.96
C SER A 128 27.79 -0.22 -26.12
N ASN A 129 27.95 0.50 -25.01
CA ASN A 129 28.95 1.58 -24.92
C ASN A 129 29.38 1.72 -23.45
N LEU A 130 29.91 0.61 -22.91
CA LEU A 130 30.93 0.69 -21.87
C LEU A 130 32.28 0.78 -22.60
N ARG A 131 32.81 1.99 -22.70
CA ARG A 131 34.26 2.25 -22.61
C ARG A 131 34.51 3.69 -22.21
#